data_AF-A0A397J9M2-F1
#
_entry.id   AF-A0A397J9M2-F1
#
_cell.length_a   1.000
_cell.length_b   1.000
_cell.length_c   1.000
_cell.angle_alpha   90.00
_cell.angle_beta   90.00
_cell.angle_gamma   90.00
#
_symmetry.space_group_name_H-M   'P 1'
#
loop_
_entity.id
_entity.type
_entity.pdbx_description
1 polymer ?
#
loop_
_entity_poly.entity_id
_entity_poly.type
_entity_poly.pdbx_seq_one_letter_code
_entity_poly.pdbx_strand_id
1 'polypeptide(L)'
;MELFSENLHESLAKTFWDLGWKEKIDILYSIVLGLEILHSENLVHCDLHGGSILNCDLILVIDLDSCKPENDLIINSNNKNNIIYGSIPYIPPEVLRGNEFTREGNIYSFGGIMYEIATAQRPFADQAHDTYLMIDICNGVRPKVPDFMLNWIPEWYLNLMYRCWSNDPSERPTAAELADLFSDAVVHAVDNSVTQQLKIADENQKNTSKSQKQELLELFSHSSKLHPKSCYNGRYIHTLHGLHHLLEEIKSGKSSDPNLKPNELTILKSNSYDTVQKS
;
A
#
# COMPACT_ATOMS: atom_id res chain seq x y z
N MET A 1 -7.93 19.36 18.34
CA MET A 1 -8.52 18.30 17.51
C MET A 1 -8.63 18.90 16.13
N GLU A 2 -7.52 18.82 15.38
CA GLU A 2 -7.49 19.30 14.00
C GLU A 2 -8.43 18.41 13.18
N LEU A 3 -9.38 19.04 12.49
CA LEU A 3 -10.35 18.36 11.64
C LEU A 3 -9.62 18.01 10.34
N PHE A 4 -9.07 16.79 10.26
CA PHE A 4 -8.61 16.26 8.99
C PHE A 4 -9.78 16.20 8.01
N SER A 5 -9.60 16.77 6.81
CA SER A 5 -10.70 17.00 5.87
C SER A 5 -11.13 15.72 5.14
N GLU A 6 -10.18 14.85 4.80
CA GLU A 6 -10.34 13.55 4.13
C GLU A 6 -8.97 12.84 4.03
N ASN A 7 -8.95 11.53 3.73
CA ASN A 7 -7.70 10.82 3.39
C ASN A 7 -7.43 10.82 1.87
N LEU A 8 -6.21 10.44 1.45
CA LEU A 8 -5.79 10.43 0.04
C LEU A 8 -6.74 9.62 -0.85
N HIS A 9 -7.20 8.46 -0.38
CA HIS A 9 -8.10 7.61 -1.16
C HIS A 9 -9.44 8.30 -1.45
N GLU A 10 -10.04 8.91 -0.43
CA GLU A 10 -11.28 9.69 -0.56
C GLU A 10 -11.10 10.90 -1.48
N SER A 11 -9.93 11.55 -1.41
CA SER A 11 -9.61 12.69 -2.25
C SER A 11 -9.43 12.31 -3.72
N LEU A 12 -8.72 11.21 -3.99
CA LEU A 12 -8.50 10.68 -5.35
C LEU A 12 -9.83 10.29 -6.02
N ALA A 13 -10.75 9.67 -5.27
CA ALA A 13 -12.06 9.29 -5.81
C ALA A 13 -12.85 10.49 -6.37
N LYS A 14 -12.62 11.70 -5.84
CA LYS A 14 -13.28 12.93 -6.27
C LYS A 14 -12.51 13.67 -7.36
N THR A 15 -11.18 13.64 -7.31
CA THR A 15 -10.31 14.55 -8.08
C THR A 15 -9.50 13.85 -9.19
N PHE A 16 -9.51 12.52 -9.28
CA PHE A 16 -8.66 11.75 -10.20
C PHE A 16 -8.68 12.23 -11.66
N TRP A 17 -9.84 12.66 -12.16
CA TRP A 17 -9.99 13.14 -13.54
C TRP A 17 -9.43 14.54 -13.78
N ASP A 18 -9.28 15.32 -12.72
CA ASP A 18 -8.78 16.69 -12.76
C ASP A 18 -7.27 16.76 -12.44
N LEU A 19 -6.69 15.68 -11.90
CA LEU A 19 -5.27 15.56 -11.57
C LEU A 19 -4.44 15.18 -12.80
N GLY A 20 -3.61 16.12 -13.26
CA GLY A 20 -2.54 15.85 -14.22
C GLY A 20 -1.36 15.11 -13.59
N TRP A 21 -0.45 14.64 -14.41
CA TRP A 21 0.72 13.89 -13.95
C TRP A 21 1.66 14.73 -13.10
N LYS A 22 1.80 16.02 -13.40
CA LYS A 22 2.64 16.89 -12.57
C LYS A 22 2.11 16.96 -11.14
N GLU A 23 0.82 17.18 -10.97
CA GLU A 23 0.16 17.24 -9.67
C GLU A 23 0.26 15.89 -8.93
N LYS A 24 0.14 14.76 -9.64
CA LYS A 24 0.36 13.42 -9.07
C LYS A 24 1.78 13.24 -8.55
N ILE A 25 2.80 13.72 -9.29
CA ILE A 25 4.19 13.66 -8.83
C ILE A 25 4.41 14.60 -7.63
N ASP A 26 3.82 15.79 -7.62
CA ASP A 26 3.91 16.72 -6.48
C ASP A 26 3.32 16.09 -5.19
N ILE A 27 2.19 15.38 -5.32
CA ILE A 27 1.59 14.62 -4.22
C ILE A 27 2.55 13.54 -3.70
N LEU A 28 3.12 12.73 -4.60
CA LEU A 28 4.05 11.66 -4.23
C LEU A 28 5.32 12.20 -3.60
N TYR A 29 5.88 13.28 -4.15
CA TYR A 29 7.04 13.96 -3.60
C TYR A 29 6.78 14.42 -2.17
N SER A 30 5.62 15.03 -1.91
CA SER A 30 5.23 15.46 -0.56
C SER A 30 5.16 14.29 0.42
N ILE A 31 4.59 13.16 0.00
CA ILE A 31 4.51 11.95 0.83
C ILE A 31 5.91 11.38 1.11
N VAL A 32 6.79 11.34 0.10
CA VAL A 32 8.14 10.82 0.24
C VAL A 32 9.00 11.69 1.15
N LEU A 33 8.86 13.02 1.10
CA LEU A 33 9.55 13.91 2.04
C LEU A 33 9.14 13.61 3.49
N GLY A 34 7.84 13.38 3.73
CA GLY A 34 7.37 12.92 5.03
C GLY A 34 7.98 11.58 5.44
N LEU A 35 8.06 10.64 4.51
CA LEU A 35 8.64 9.32 4.76
C LEU A 35 10.15 9.38 5.03
N GLU A 36 10.87 10.24 4.31
CA GLU A 36 12.31 10.48 4.49
C GLU A 36 12.60 11.00 5.90
N ILE A 37 11.79 11.94 6.39
CA ILE A 37 11.89 12.45 7.77
C ILE A 37 11.69 11.31 8.79
N LEU A 38 10.67 10.45 8.59
CA LEU A 38 10.47 9.29 9.47
C LEU A 38 11.68 8.36 9.45
N HIS A 39 12.22 8.08 8.27
CA HIS A 39 13.37 7.19 8.09
C HIS A 39 14.65 7.77 8.70
N SER A 40 14.84 9.10 8.66
CA SER A 40 15.98 9.76 9.30
C SER A 40 15.92 9.71 10.83
N GLU A 41 14.70 9.69 11.38
CA GLU A 41 14.44 9.51 12.82
C GLU A 41 14.36 8.04 13.25
N ASN A 42 14.73 7.10 12.36
CA ASN A 42 14.68 5.65 12.60
C ASN A 42 13.28 5.13 12.97
N LEU A 43 12.23 5.74 12.39
CA LEU A 43 10.84 5.37 12.56
C LEU A 43 10.31 4.61 11.34
N VAL A 44 9.46 3.62 11.59
CA VAL A 44 8.77 2.80 10.58
C VAL A 44 7.26 2.85 10.84
N HIS A 45 6.45 3.21 9.84
CA HIS A 45 5.01 3.45 10.02
C HIS A 45 4.17 2.18 10.28
N CYS A 46 4.64 0.98 9.91
CA CYS A 46 3.96 -0.32 10.10
C CYS A 46 2.55 -0.52 9.48
N ASP A 47 1.81 0.54 9.10
CA ASP A 47 0.50 0.43 8.40
C ASP A 47 0.33 1.52 7.33
N LEU A 48 1.37 1.77 6.53
CA LEU A 48 1.37 2.86 5.54
C LEU A 48 0.46 2.51 4.36
N HIS A 49 -0.54 3.35 4.06
CA HIS A 49 -1.46 3.15 2.93
C HIS A 49 -2.18 4.46 2.57
N GLY A 50 -2.93 4.53 1.46
CA GLY A 50 -3.64 5.75 1.07
C GLY A 50 -4.59 6.30 2.15
N GLY A 51 -5.18 5.44 2.98
CA GLY A 51 -5.99 5.85 4.13
C GLY A 51 -5.22 6.48 5.31
N SER A 52 -3.90 6.30 5.41
CA SER A 52 -3.05 6.88 6.46
C SER A 52 -2.38 8.18 6.01
N ILE A 53 -2.65 8.63 4.78
CA ILE A 53 -2.24 9.93 4.26
C ILE A 53 -3.42 10.88 4.36
N LEU A 54 -3.31 11.88 5.22
CA LEU A 54 -4.38 12.81 5.57
C LEU A 54 -4.18 14.14 4.85
N ASN A 55 -5.27 14.72 4.33
CA ASN A 55 -5.26 16.06 3.74
C ASN A 55 -5.65 17.11 4.80
N CYS A 56 -4.67 17.94 5.17
CA CYS A 56 -4.79 19.03 6.12
C CYS A 56 -4.55 20.36 5.42
N ASP A 57 -5.62 21.06 5.02
CA ASP A 57 -5.56 22.40 4.42
C ASP A 57 -4.53 22.52 3.27
N LEU A 58 -4.57 21.56 2.32
CA LEU A 58 -3.67 21.44 1.15
C LEU A 58 -2.28 20.86 1.46
N ILE A 59 -2.03 20.43 2.69
CA ILE A 59 -0.81 19.72 3.09
C ILE A 59 -1.15 18.25 3.31
N LEU A 60 -0.37 17.35 2.70
CA LEU A 60 -0.48 15.91 2.96
C LEU A 60 0.40 15.54 4.15
N VAL A 61 -0.19 14.84 5.12
CA VAL A 61 0.47 14.41 6.34
C VAL A 61 0.33 12.90 6.48
N ILE A 62 1.41 12.22 6.84
CA ILE A 62 1.39 10.81 7.22
C ILE A 62 0.91 10.73 8.67
N ASP A 63 -0.16 9.97 8.92
CA ASP A 63 -0.61 9.63 10.28
C ASP A 63 0.54 8.94 11.04
N LEU A 64 0.75 9.25 12.32
CA LEU A 64 1.87 8.70 13.09
C LEU A 64 1.44 7.61 14.07
N ASP A 65 0.15 7.29 14.16
CA ASP A 65 -0.41 6.38 15.16
C ASP A 65 0.17 4.96 15.11
N SER A 66 0.64 4.52 13.93
CA SER A 66 1.24 3.20 13.73
C SER A 66 2.77 3.20 13.71
N CYS A 67 3.41 4.37 13.84
CA CYS A 67 4.86 4.50 13.81
C CYS A 67 5.51 3.83 15.03
N LYS A 68 6.60 3.10 14.76
CA LYS A 68 7.44 2.46 15.77
C LYS A 68 8.92 2.71 15.49
N PRO A 69 9.76 2.83 16.52
CA PRO A 69 11.21 2.82 16.34
C PRO A 69 11.66 1.49 15.72
N GLU A 70 12.46 1.54 14.65
CA GLU A 70 12.96 0.35 13.98
C GLU A 70 13.78 -0.54 14.94
N ASN A 71 14.51 0.09 15.87
CA ASN A 71 15.30 -0.60 16.89
C ASN A 71 14.43 -1.48 17.82
N ASP A 72 13.22 -1.05 18.15
CA ASP A 72 12.31 -1.81 19.01
C ASP A 72 11.78 -3.06 18.29
N LEU A 73 11.68 -3.00 16.96
CA LEU A 73 11.35 -4.14 16.11
C LEU A 73 12.53 -5.10 16.01
N ILE A 74 13.74 -4.58 15.76
CA ILE A 74 14.96 -5.38 15.63
C ILE A 74 15.27 -6.17 16.91
N ILE A 75 15.03 -5.60 18.10
CA ILE A 75 15.24 -6.31 19.37
C ILE A 75 14.41 -7.62 19.44
N ASN A 76 13.26 -7.66 18.77
CA ASN A 76 12.40 -8.84 18.68
C ASN A 76 12.70 -9.76 17.47
N SER A 77 13.57 -9.33 16.54
CA SER A 77 13.84 -10.01 15.25
C SER A 77 14.46 -11.41 15.36
N ASN A 78 14.96 -11.81 16.54
CA ASN A 78 15.51 -13.15 16.76
C ASN A 78 14.44 -14.26 16.59
N ASN A 79 13.15 -13.91 16.64
CA ASN A 79 12.05 -14.81 16.35
C ASN A 79 11.12 -14.20 15.30
N LYS A 80 10.52 -15.05 14.48
CA LYS A 80 9.48 -14.63 13.55
C LYS A 80 8.18 -14.34 14.30
N ASN A 81 7.49 -13.29 13.89
CA ASN A 81 6.19 -12.91 14.41
C ASN A 81 5.10 -13.84 13.89
N ASN A 82 4.31 -14.41 14.81
CA ASN A 82 3.12 -15.19 14.46
C ASN A 82 1.94 -14.30 14.06
N ILE A 83 1.86 -13.11 14.65
CA ILE A 83 0.79 -12.14 14.43
C ILE A 83 1.42 -10.77 14.21
N ILE A 84 0.95 -10.04 13.21
CA ILE A 84 1.32 -8.66 12.90
C ILE A 84 0.07 -7.79 12.83
N TYR A 85 0.22 -6.47 12.85
CA TYR A 85 -0.85 -5.53 12.58
C TYR A 85 -0.64 -4.85 11.22
N GLY A 86 -1.71 -4.65 10.45
CA GLY A 86 -1.70 -3.82 9.25
C GLY A 86 -2.76 -4.20 8.22
N SER A 87 -2.59 -3.71 7.00
CA SER A 87 -3.48 -3.95 5.86
C SER A 87 -2.83 -4.81 4.77
N ILE A 88 -3.26 -6.07 4.60
CA ILE A 88 -2.62 -7.11 3.74
C ILE A 88 -2.08 -6.59 2.39
N PRO A 89 -2.83 -5.81 1.59
CA PRO A 89 -2.34 -5.35 0.27
C PRO A 89 -1.08 -4.48 0.32
N TYR A 90 -0.82 -3.82 1.45
CA TYR A 90 0.31 -2.90 1.66
C TYR A 90 1.41 -3.51 2.51
N ILE A 91 1.20 -4.71 3.08
CA ILE A 91 2.21 -5.38 3.90
C ILE A 91 3.25 -6.03 2.99
N PRO A 92 4.55 -5.78 3.22
CA PRO A 92 5.63 -6.37 2.44
C PRO A 92 5.69 -7.91 2.56
N PRO A 93 6.16 -8.62 1.52
CA PRO A 93 6.19 -10.08 1.51
C PRO A 93 7.08 -10.68 2.62
N GLU A 94 8.16 -10.02 3.02
CA GLU A 94 8.99 -10.43 4.16
C GLU A 94 8.25 -10.37 5.49
N VAL A 95 7.41 -9.35 5.70
CA VAL A 95 6.62 -9.16 6.92
C VAL A 95 5.47 -10.16 6.97
N LEU A 96 4.81 -10.43 5.84
CA LEU A 96 3.81 -11.50 5.72
C LEU A 96 4.38 -12.89 6.05
N ARG A 97 5.69 -13.10 5.87
CA ARG A 97 6.42 -14.31 6.27
C ARG A 97 6.89 -14.33 7.72
N GLY A 98 6.50 -13.32 8.51
CA GLY A 98 6.81 -13.20 9.94
C GLY A 98 8.05 -12.39 10.28
N ASN A 99 8.70 -11.72 9.32
CA ASN A 99 9.78 -10.80 9.65
C ASN A 99 9.22 -9.47 10.19
N GLU A 100 10.10 -8.64 10.73
CA GLU A 100 9.76 -7.30 11.22
C GLU A 100 9.52 -6.31 10.08
N PHE A 101 8.72 -5.27 10.36
CA PHE A 101 8.63 -4.12 9.47
C PHE A 101 9.96 -3.36 9.44
N THR A 102 10.32 -2.86 8.26
CA THR A 102 11.55 -2.07 8.04
C THR A 102 11.25 -0.83 7.22
N ARG A 103 12.25 0.05 7.06
CA ARG A 103 12.18 1.21 6.17
C ARG A 103 11.90 0.81 4.71
N GLU A 104 12.57 -0.23 4.21
CA GLU A 104 12.31 -0.80 2.88
C GLU A 104 10.90 -1.41 2.79
N GLY A 105 10.36 -1.88 3.91
CA GLY A 105 8.96 -2.26 4.03
C GLY A 105 8.00 -1.10 3.80
N ASN A 106 8.29 0.09 4.32
CA ASN A 106 7.49 1.28 4.00
C ASN A 106 7.57 1.66 2.51
N ILE A 107 8.71 1.44 1.85
CA ILE A 107 8.83 1.66 0.40
C ILE A 107 7.92 0.71 -0.39
N TYR A 108 7.81 -0.55 0.05
CA TYR A 108 6.84 -1.47 -0.55
C TYR A 108 5.40 -0.96 -0.41
N SER A 109 5.03 -0.50 0.79
CA SER A 109 3.72 0.09 1.04
C SER A 109 3.49 1.35 0.18
N PHE A 110 4.52 2.17 0.00
CA PHE A 110 4.49 3.34 -0.90
C PHE A 110 4.24 2.95 -2.36
N GLY A 111 4.73 1.80 -2.83
CA GLY A 111 4.35 1.25 -4.13
C GLY A 111 2.83 1.04 -4.28
N GLY A 112 2.14 0.67 -3.19
CA GLY A 112 0.69 0.60 -3.13
C GLY A 112 0.01 1.96 -3.27
N ILE A 113 0.58 2.99 -2.65
CA ILE A 113 0.11 4.38 -2.79
C ILE A 113 0.32 4.90 -4.22
N MET A 114 1.46 4.59 -4.83
CA MET A 114 1.72 4.90 -6.24
C MET A 114 0.68 4.25 -7.16
N TYR A 115 0.26 3.02 -6.88
CA TYR A 115 -0.80 2.36 -7.63
C TYR A 115 -2.15 3.06 -7.46
N GLU A 116 -2.50 3.47 -6.24
CA GLU A 116 -3.72 4.26 -5.99
C GLU A 116 -3.73 5.57 -6.76
N ILE A 117 -2.63 6.30 -6.78
CA ILE A 117 -2.53 7.58 -7.50
C ILE A 117 -2.64 7.40 -9.01
N ALA A 118 -2.07 6.32 -9.55
CA ALA A 118 -2.11 6.05 -10.98
C ALA A 118 -3.49 5.54 -11.46
N THR A 119 -4.21 4.84 -10.60
CA THR A 119 -5.42 4.10 -11.02
C THR A 119 -6.72 4.53 -10.35
N ALA A 120 -6.65 5.35 -9.29
CA ALA A 120 -7.73 5.60 -8.32
C ALA A 120 -8.33 4.33 -7.69
N GLN A 121 -7.63 3.19 -7.79
CA GLN A 121 -8.05 1.90 -7.24
C GLN A 121 -7.11 1.46 -6.14
N ARG A 122 -7.65 0.80 -5.11
CA ARG A 122 -6.80 0.19 -4.09
C ARG A 122 -6.20 -1.13 -4.58
N PRO A 123 -4.95 -1.46 -4.20
CA PRO A 123 -4.31 -2.73 -4.53
C PRO A 123 -5.18 -3.93 -4.15
N PHE A 124 -5.43 -4.83 -5.11
CA PHE A 124 -6.18 -6.08 -4.92
C PHE A 124 -7.67 -5.92 -4.51
N ALA A 125 -8.31 -4.81 -4.91
CA ALA A 125 -9.72 -4.52 -4.64
C ALA A 125 -10.71 -5.61 -5.06
N ASP A 126 -10.38 -6.40 -6.07
CA ASP A 126 -11.23 -7.41 -6.70
C ASP A 126 -11.20 -8.79 -6.04
N GLN A 127 -10.42 -8.98 -4.97
CA GLN A 127 -10.26 -10.28 -4.31
C GLN A 127 -10.32 -10.23 -2.77
N ALA A 128 -10.41 -11.39 -2.15
CA ALA A 128 -10.39 -11.52 -0.69
C ALA A 128 -9.02 -11.15 -0.13
N HIS A 129 -9.00 -10.45 1.02
CA HIS A 129 -7.77 -10.18 1.74
C HIS A 129 -7.57 -11.26 2.80
N ASP A 130 -7.11 -12.42 2.36
CA ASP A 130 -7.00 -13.63 3.15
C ASP A 130 -5.59 -14.24 3.03
N THR A 131 -5.39 -15.45 3.57
CA THR A 131 -4.10 -16.12 3.55
C THR A 131 -3.66 -16.50 2.12
N TYR A 132 -4.59 -16.68 1.18
CA TYR A 132 -4.25 -16.95 -0.22
C TYR A 132 -3.64 -15.71 -0.88
N LEU A 133 -4.23 -14.53 -0.66
CA LEU A 133 -3.64 -13.28 -1.15
C LEU A 133 -2.24 -13.05 -0.57
N MET A 134 -2.03 -13.37 0.71
CA MET A 134 -0.70 -13.27 1.32
C MET A 134 0.33 -14.18 0.63
N ILE A 135 -0.05 -15.42 0.28
CA ILE A 135 0.79 -16.36 -0.47
C ILE A 135 1.12 -15.81 -1.86
N ASP A 136 0.11 -15.29 -2.56
CA ASP A 136 0.27 -14.71 -3.89
C ASP A 136 1.24 -13.51 -3.87
N ILE A 137 1.08 -12.58 -2.93
CA ILE A 137 2.01 -11.46 -2.72
C ILE A 137 3.44 -11.96 -2.50
N CYS A 138 3.61 -12.96 -1.62
CA CYS A 138 4.90 -13.59 -1.35
C CYS A 138 5.51 -14.25 -2.60
N ASN A 139 4.67 -14.78 -3.49
CA ASN A 139 5.08 -15.36 -4.77
C ASN A 139 5.32 -14.32 -5.87
N GLY A 140 5.23 -13.03 -5.56
CA GLY A 140 5.51 -11.94 -6.50
C GLY A 140 4.29 -11.47 -7.29
N VAL A 141 3.07 -11.93 -6.96
CA VAL A 141 1.85 -11.40 -7.57
C VAL A 141 1.65 -9.95 -7.15
N ARG A 142 1.30 -9.09 -8.11
CA ARG A 142 1.03 -7.66 -7.90
C ARG A 142 -0.31 -7.28 -8.52
N PRO A 143 -0.95 -6.18 -8.08
CA PRO A 143 -2.16 -5.67 -8.72
C PRO A 143 -1.89 -5.40 -10.20
N LYS A 144 -2.82 -5.83 -11.05
CA LYS A 144 -2.76 -5.55 -12.48
C LYS A 144 -3.29 -4.16 -12.75
N VAL A 145 -2.49 -3.33 -13.41
CA VAL A 145 -3.02 -2.12 -14.04
C VAL A 145 -3.92 -2.57 -15.20
N PRO A 146 -5.18 -2.07 -15.30
CA PRO A 146 -6.04 -2.38 -16.43
C PRO A 146 -5.40 -1.96 -17.75
N ASP A 147 -5.47 -2.81 -18.77
CA ASP A 147 -4.78 -2.59 -20.06
C ASP A 147 -5.07 -1.24 -20.70
N PHE A 148 -6.32 -0.76 -20.59
CA PHE A 148 -6.73 0.54 -21.14
C PHE A 148 -6.14 1.74 -20.38
N MET A 149 -5.61 1.57 -19.16
CA MET A 149 -4.94 2.63 -18.39
C MET A 149 -3.43 2.66 -18.63
N LEU A 150 -2.84 1.64 -19.27
CA LEU A 150 -1.39 1.57 -19.46
C LEU A 150 -0.86 2.76 -20.28
N ASN A 151 -1.62 3.26 -21.23
CA ASN A 151 -1.25 4.46 -22.00
C ASN A 151 -1.49 5.78 -21.24
N TRP A 152 -2.11 5.74 -20.05
CA TRP A 152 -2.28 6.89 -19.16
C TRP A 152 -1.20 6.95 -18.10
N ILE A 153 -0.32 5.96 -18.02
CA ILE A 153 0.73 5.88 -17.01
C ILE A 153 2.09 5.96 -17.71
N PRO A 154 2.92 6.95 -17.37
CA PRO A 154 4.30 7.04 -17.86
C PRO A 154 5.06 5.73 -17.59
N GLU A 155 5.82 5.26 -18.57
CA GLU A 155 6.62 4.04 -18.43
C GLU A 155 7.63 4.16 -17.28
N TRP A 156 8.27 5.32 -17.16
CA TRP A 156 9.18 5.62 -16.05
C TRP A 156 8.50 5.44 -14.69
N TYR A 157 7.25 5.91 -14.56
CA TYR A 157 6.46 5.79 -13.34
C TYR A 157 6.11 4.33 -13.04
N LEU A 158 5.65 3.60 -14.06
CA LEU A 158 5.28 2.19 -13.95
C LEU A 158 6.49 1.35 -13.48
N ASN A 159 7.66 1.59 -14.06
CA ASN A 159 8.91 0.94 -13.66
C ASN A 159 9.30 1.28 -12.22
N LEU A 160 9.19 2.54 -11.81
CA LEU A 160 9.49 2.95 -10.44
C LEU A 160 8.52 2.33 -9.43
N MET A 161 7.22 2.32 -9.71
CA MET A 161 6.20 1.68 -8.88
C MET A 161 6.49 0.18 -8.67
N TYR A 162 6.83 -0.55 -9.74
CA TYR A 162 7.17 -1.97 -9.62
C TYR A 162 8.51 -2.22 -8.91
N ARG A 163 9.47 -1.29 -8.99
CA ARG A 163 10.72 -1.35 -8.19
C ARG A 163 10.44 -1.19 -6.70
N CYS A 164 9.57 -0.25 -6.29
CA CYS A 164 9.11 -0.14 -4.90
C CYS A 164 8.49 -1.46 -4.40
N TRP A 165 7.79 -2.16 -5.29
CA TRP A 165 7.16 -3.46 -5.04
C TRP A 165 8.08 -4.67 -5.21
N SER A 166 9.41 -4.51 -5.27
CA SER A 166 10.33 -5.65 -5.34
C SER A 166 10.12 -6.64 -4.19
N ASN A 167 10.19 -7.94 -4.50
CA ASN A 167 10.18 -9.00 -3.49
C ASN A 167 11.43 -8.96 -2.60
N ASP A 168 12.56 -8.53 -3.17
CA ASP A 168 13.80 -8.31 -2.43
C ASP A 168 13.79 -6.88 -1.88
N PRO A 169 13.80 -6.68 -0.55
CA PRO A 169 13.82 -5.35 0.05
C PRO A 169 15.02 -4.50 -0.39
N SER A 170 16.16 -5.12 -0.69
CA SER A 170 17.39 -4.40 -1.06
C SER A 170 17.37 -3.81 -2.47
N GLU A 171 16.47 -4.29 -3.33
CA GLU A 171 16.27 -3.77 -4.69
C GLU A 171 15.27 -2.60 -4.73
N ARG A 172 14.62 -2.30 -3.59
CA ARG A 172 13.70 -1.17 -3.47
C ARG A 172 14.50 0.13 -3.32
N PRO A 173 14.06 1.24 -3.94
CA PRO A 173 14.72 2.52 -3.73
C PRO A 173 14.54 2.99 -2.28
N THR A 174 15.43 3.86 -1.81
CA THR A 174 15.25 4.56 -0.53
C THR A 174 14.27 5.73 -0.67
N ALA A 175 13.77 6.24 0.46
CA ALA A 175 12.94 7.46 0.44
C ALA A 175 13.71 8.66 -0.16
N ALA A 176 15.00 8.81 0.16
CA ALA A 176 15.85 9.85 -0.40
C ALA A 176 15.99 9.73 -1.94
N GLU A 177 16.25 8.52 -2.46
CA GLU A 177 16.33 8.30 -3.91
C GLU A 177 14.99 8.60 -4.61
N LEU A 178 13.86 8.27 -3.98
CA LEU A 178 12.54 8.64 -4.50
C LEU A 178 12.33 10.16 -4.49
N ALA A 179 12.78 10.86 -3.44
CA ALA A 179 12.68 12.31 -3.34
C ALA A 179 13.45 12.99 -4.48
N ASP A 180 14.69 12.56 -4.73
CA ASP A 180 15.51 13.06 -5.82
C ASP A 180 14.84 12.82 -7.18
N LEU A 181 14.36 11.59 -7.42
CA LEU A 181 13.68 11.21 -8.66
C LEU A 181 12.41 12.03 -8.94
N PHE A 182 11.58 12.28 -7.92
CA PHE A 182 10.37 13.10 -8.07
C PHE A 182 10.69 14.59 -8.18
N SER A 183 11.66 15.09 -7.42
CA SER A 183 12.17 16.47 -7.54
C SER A 183 12.66 16.74 -8.95
N ASP A 184 13.47 15.84 -9.52
CA ASP A 184 13.98 15.95 -10.89
C ASP A 184 12.84 15.98 -11.92
N ALA A 185 11.82 15.14 -11.74
CA ALA A 185 10.66 15.10 -12.62
C ALA A 185 9.85 16.42 -12.61
N VAL A 186 9.84 17.14 -11.48
CA VAL A 186 9.10 18.40 -11.29
C VAL A 186 9.93 19.62 -11.68
N VAL A 187 11.19 19.68 -11.27
CA VAL A 187 12.08 20.85 -11.39
C VAL A 187 12.73 20.92 -12.77
N HIS A 188 13.20 19.79 -13.31
CA HIS A 188 13.91 19.73 -14.60
C HIS A 188 12.97 19.57 -15.80
N ALA A 189 11.84 20.29 -15.79
CA ALA A 189 10.80 20.29 -16.82
C ALA A 189 11.25 20.81 -18.22
N VAL A 190 12.57 20.97 -18.44
CA VAL A 190 13.18 21.33 -19.72
C VAL A 190 13.63 20.05 -20.42
N ASP A 191 12.76 19.54 -21.30
CA ASP A 191 13.08 18.60 -22.38
C ASP A 191 13.81 17.29 -21.99
N ASN A 192 13.45 16.70 -20.85
CA ASN A 192 13.86 15.33 -20.51
C ASN A 192 12.77 14.30 -20.89
N SER A 193 13.19 13.03 -21.08
CA SER A 193 12.30 11.94 -21.50
C SER A 193 11.13 11.70 -20.54
N VAL A 194 11.29 11.98 -19.24
CA VAL A 194 10.24 11.81 -18.23
C VAL A 194 9.14 12.86 -18.42
N THR A 195 9.47 14.14 -18.52
CA THR A 195 8.49 15.22 -18.73
C THR A 195 7.68 15.00 -20.01
N GLN A 196 8.31 14.48 -21.07
CA GLN A 196 7.59 14.13 -22.29
C GLN A 196 6.59 12.99 -22.05
N GLN A 197 6.97 11.94 -21.33
CA GLN A 197 6.06 10.85 -20.98
C GLN A 197 4.87 11.35 -20.14
N LEU A 198 5.09 12.24 -19.16
CA LEU A 198 4.00 12.82 -18.36
C LEU A 198 2.98 13.56 -19.23
N LYS A 199 3.45 14.41 -20.16
CA LYS A 199 2.58 15.15 -21.09
C LYS A 199 1.77 14.21 -22.00
N ILE A 200 2.41 13.20 -22.58
CA ILE A 200 1.75 12.20 -23.43
C ILE A 200 0.66 11.45 -22.64
N ALA A 201 0.98 11.06 -21.41
CA ALA A 201 0.05 10.36 -20.54
C ALA A 201 -1.17 11.23 -20.17
N ASP A 202 -0.97 12.51 -19.88
CA ASP A 202 -2.06 13.48 -19.65
C ASP A 202 -2.95 13.67 -20.90
N GLU A 203 -2.34 13.78 -22.08
CA GLU A 203 -3.08 13.88 -23.35
C GLU A 203 -3.91 12.62 -23.61
N ASN A 204 -3.34 11.44 -23.37
CA ASN A 204 -4.03 10.17 -23.52
C ASN A 204 -5.23 10.06 -22.55
N GLN A 205 -5.06 10.46 -21.28
CA GLN A 205 -6.13 10.47 -20.29
C GLN A 205 -7.26 11.45 -20.67
N LYS A 206 -6.91 12.63 -21.21
CA LYS A 206 -7.88 13.65 -21.67
C LYS A 206 -8.68 13.16 -22.87
N ASN A 207 -8.01 12.52 -23.82
CA ASN A 207 -8.59 12.00 -25.08
C ASN A 207 -9.44 10.74 -24.90
N THR A 208 -9.48 10.17 -23.70
CA THR A 208 -10.35 9.04 -23.34
C THR A 208 -11.81 9.34 -23.69
N SER A 209 -12.45 8.38 -24.36
CA SER A 209 -13.83 8.55 -24.82
C SER A 209 -14.80 8.75 -23.65
N LYS A 210 -15.92 9.45 -23.90
CA LYS A 210 -16.96 9.68 -22.89
C LYS A 210 -17.53 8.36 -22.32
N SER A 211 -17.59 7.31 -23.14
CA SER A 211 -18.03 5.97 -22.70
C SER A 211 -17.05 5.33 -21.72
N GLN A 212 -15.74 5.40 -21.99
CA GLN A 212 -14.71 4.88 -21.08
C GLN A 212 -14.67 5.66 -19.77
N LYS A 213 -14.82 7.00 -19.83
CA LYS A 213 -14.91 7.83 -18.62
C LYS A 213 -16.11 7.45 -17.75
N GLN A 214 -17.25 7.13 -18.35
CA GLN A 214 -18.44 6.68 -17.62
C GLN A 214 -18.23 5.31 -16.96
N GLU A 215 -17.68 4.33 -17.69
CA GLU A 215 -17.34 3.01 -17.13
C GLU A 215 -16.37 3.11 -15.94
N LEU A 216 -15.42 4.04 -16.02
CA LEU A 216 -14.47 4.31 -14.94
C LEU A 216 -15.05 5.07 -13.77
N LEU A 217 -15.93 6.04 -14.01
CA LEU A 217 -16.69 6.64 -12.93
C LEU A 217 -17.53 5.60 -12.20
N GLU A 218 -18.10 4.62 -12.91
CA GLU A 218 -18.78 3.48 -12.29
C GLU A 218 -17.81 2.55 -11.52
N LEU A 219 -16.57 2.37 -12.01
CA LEU A 219 -15.50 1.67 -11.28
C LEU A 219 -15.09 2.41 -9.98
N PHE A 220 -15.02 3.75 -10.00
CA PHE A 220 -14.56 4.58 -8.88
C PHE A 220 -15.67 4.90 -7.87
N SER A 221 -16.90 5.15 -8.35
CA SER A 221 -18.02 5.63 -7.52
C SER A 221 -18.67 4.51 -6.71
N HIS A 222 -18.46 3.26 -7.11
CA HIS A 222 -19.05 2.15 -6.41
C HIS A 222 -18.03 1.41 -5.55
N SER A 223 -18.26 1.47 -4.24
CA SER A 223 -17.81 0.42 -3.31
C SER A 223 -18.33 -0.99 -3.71
N SER A 224 -19.17 -1.11 -4.75
CA SER A 224 -19.79 -2.35 -5.23
C SER A 224 -18.85 -3.32 -5.97
N LYS A 225 -17.62 -2.91 -6.31
CA LYS A 225 -16.59 -3.82 -6.84
C LYS A 225 -15.50 -4.20 -5.86
N LEU A 226 -15.52 -3.64 -4.64
CA LEU A 226 -14.72 -4.20 -3.58
C LEU A 226 -15.22 -5.62 -3.32
N HIS A 227 -14.32 -6.58 -3.42
CA HIS A 227 -14.65 -7.93 -3.04
C HIS A 227 -15.19 -7.92 -1.60
N PRO A 228 -16.29 -8.62 -1.26
CA PRO A 228 -16.93 -8.53 0.06
C PRO A 228 -16.01 -8.89 1.24
N LYS A 229 -14.92 -9.60 0.95
CA LYS A 229 -13.88 -10.02 1.92
C LYS A 229 -12.58 -9.22 1.79
N SER A 230 -12.54 -8.16 0.98
CA SER A 230 -11.47 -7.17 1.03
C SER A 230 -11.58 -6.35 2.33
N CYS A 231 -10.43 -5.94 2.86
CA CYS A 231 -10.33 -5.15 4.07
C CYS A 231 -9.06 -4.30 4.04
N TYR A 232 -9.24 -2.99 4.08
CA TYR A 232 -8.16 -2.02 3.94
C TYR A 232 -7.76 -1.35 5.24
N ASN A 233 -8.56 -1.54 6.29
CA ASN A 233 -8.26 -1.02 7.61
C ASN A 233 -7.24 -1.94 8.29
N GLY A 234 -6.32 -1.34 9.05
CA GLY A 234 -5.37 -2.06 9.88
C GLY A 234 -6.07 -3.04 10.82
N ARG A 235 -5.56 -4.28 10.88
CA ARG A 235 -6.03 -5.33 11.78
C ARG A 235 -4.92 -6.32 12.12
N TYR A 236 -5.14 -7.11 13.15
CA TYR A 236 -4.26 -8.24 13.43
C TYR A 236 -4.40 -9.33 12.35
N ILE A 237 -3.25 -9.79 11.87
CA ILE A 237 -3.08 -10.76 10.79
C ILE A 237 -2.13 -11.85 11.29
N HIS A 238 -2.56 -13.11 11.17
CA HIS A 238 -1.67 -14.25 11.36
C HIS A 238 -0.73 -14.36 10.17
N THR A 239 0.58 -14.35 10.41
CA THR A 239 1.59 -14.43 9.35
C THR A 239 1.64 -15.83 8.75
N LEU A 240 2.26 -15.99 7.59
CA LEU A 240 2.51 -17.31 7.01
C LEU A 240 3.40 -18.18 7.90
N HIS A 241 4.27 -17.56 8.71
CA HIS A 241 4.99 -18.27 9.76
C HIS A 241 4.03 -18.75 10.84
N GLY A 242 3.19 -17.87 11.40
CA GLY A 242 2.22 -18.25 12.44
C GLY A 242 1.20 -19.30 12.00
N LEU A 243 0.92 -19.40 10.70
CA LEU A 243 -0.01 -20.37 10.12
C LEU A 243 0.65 -21.64 9.60
N HIS A 244 1.96 -21.82 9.73
CA HIS A 244 2.69 -22.86 9.00
C HIS A 244 2.12 -24.29 9.18
N HIS A 245 1.61 -24.62 10.36
CA HIS A 245 0.98 -25.91 10.67
C HIS A 245 -0.45 -26.04 10.12
N LEU A 246 -1.14 -24.92 9.87
CA LEU A 246 -2.53 -24.87 9.44
C LEU A 246 -2.69 -24.66 7.94
N LEU A 247 -1.63 -24.29 7.21
CA LEU A 247 -1.71 -23.96 5.78
C LEU A 247 -2.36 -25.07 4.94
N GLU A 248 -2.02 -26.34 5.18
CA GLU A 248 -2.61 -27.47 4.43
C GLU A 248 -4.09 -27.73 4.81
N GLU A 249 -4.47 -27.45 6.05
CA GLU A 249 -5.86 -27.55 6.48
C GLU A 249 -6.71 -26.41 5.91
N ILE A 250 -6.16 -25.20 5.84
CA ILE A 250 -6.79 -24.03 5.20
C ILE A 250 -6.97 -24.31 3.70
N LYS A 251 -5.92 -24.80 3.01
CA LYS A 251 -5.97 -25.16 1.58
C LYS A 251 -6.99 -26.24 1.27
N SER A 252 -7.12 -27.23 2.16
CA SER A 252 -8.11 -28.32 2.00
C SER A 252 -9.51 -27.97 2.47
N GLY A 253 -9.73 -26.76 3.00
CA GLY A 253 -11.02 -26.30 3.53
C GLY A 253 -11.43 -26.97 4.85
N LYS A 254 -10.51 -27.70 5.50
CA LYS A 254 -10.74 -28.36 6.80
C LYS A 254 -10.70 -27.37 7.96
N SER A 255 -9.97 -26.28 7.80
CA SER A 255 -9.91 -25.18 8.77
C SER A 255 -10.33 -23.87 8.10
N SER A 256 -11.03 -23.02 8.85
CA SER A 256 -11.37 -21.67 8.41
C SER A 256 -10.13 -20.80 8.38
N ASP A 257 -9.99 -19.96 7.36
CA ASP A 257 -8.90 -19.00 7.27
C ASP A 257 -9.05 -17.91 8.37
N PRO A 258 -8.12 -17.83 9.35
CA PRO A 258 -8.21 -16.85 10.43
C PRO A 258 -7.97 -15.41 9.96
N ASN A 259 -7.36 -15.22 8.79
CA ASN A 259 -7.15 -13.91 8.18
C ASN A 259 -8.36 -13.45 7.38
N LEU A 260 -9.37 -14.28 7.15
CA LEU A 260 -10.54 -13.91 6.37
C LEU A 260 -11.60 -13.27 7.30
N LYS A 261 -11.69 -11.92 7.28
CA LYS A 261 -12.56 -11.05 8.11
C LYS A 261 -12.91 -11.62 9.51
N PRO A 262 -12.22 -11.19 10.58
CA PRO A 262 -12.58 -11.63 11.91
C PRO A 262 -14.00 -11.16 12.26
N ASN A 263 -14.85 -12.09 12.72
CA ASN A 263 -15.80 -11.69 13.75
C ASN A 263 -14.93 -11.16 14.90
N GLU A 264 -15.12 -9.89 15.27
CA GLU A 264 -14.34 -9.15 16.29
C GLU A 264 -14.18 -9.89 17.64
N LEU A 265 -14.99 -10.93 17.88
CA LEU A 265 -15.00 -11.77 19.08
C LEU A 265 -13.87 -12.82 19.18
N THR A 266 -13.06 -13.05 18.16
CA THR A 266 -12.14 -14.22 18.16
C THR A 266 -10.74 -13.91 18.70
N ILE A 267 -10.27 -12.66 18.61
CA ILE A 267 -8.90 -12.28 19.01
C ILE A 267 -8.74 -12.20 20.54
N LEU A 268 -9.83 -11.96 21.28
CA LEU A 268 -9.80 -11.96 22.75
C LEU A 268 -9.74 -13.35 23.39
N LYS A 269 -9.92 -14.43 22.61
CA LYS A 269 -9.90 -15.81 23.13
C LYS A 269 -8.55 -16.51 22.98
N SER A 270 -7.64 -16.02 22.14
CA SER A 270 -6.30 -16.63 22.03
C SER A 270 -5.34 -16.16 23.12
N ASN A 271 -5.57 -14.99 23.72
CA ASN A 271 -4.70 -14.44 24.78
C ASN A 271 -5.04 -14.95 26.20
N SER A 272 -6.08 -15.77 26.36
CA SER A 272 -6.46 -16.34 27.67
C SER A 272 -5.98 -17.77 27.91
N TYR A 273 -5.39 -18.44 26.92
CA TYR A 273 -4.89 -19.81 27.08
C TYR A 273 -3.40 -19.89 27.46
N ASP A 274 -2.61 -18.82 27.28
CA ASP A 274 -1.18 -18.82 27.63
C ASP A 274 -0.89 -18.29 29.06
N THR A 275 -1.88 -17.78 29.79
CA THR A 275 -1.69 -17.23 31.14
C THR A 275 -2.07 -18.19 32.28
N VAL A 276 -2.44 -19.45 32.00
CA VAL A 276 -2.85 -20.43 33.04
C VAL A 276 -1.85 -21.57 33.24
N GLN A 277 -0.65 -21.53 32.63
CA GLN A 277 0.37 -22.57 32.87
C GLN A 277 1.72 -22.12 33.44
N LYS A 278 1.85 -20.87 33.91
CA LYS A 278 3.02 -20.47 34.72
C LYS A 278 2.65 -19.49 35.82
N SER A 279 2.22 -20.03 36.96
CA SER A 279 2.52 -19.64 38.36
C SER A 279 1.36 -20.01 39.28
#